data_AF-A0A3B8MC76-F1
#
_entry.id   AF-A0A3B8MC76-F1
#
_cell.length_a   1.000
_cell.length_b   1.000
_cell.length_c   1.000
_cell.angle_alpha   90.00
_cell.angle_beta   90.00
_cell.angle_gamma   90.00
#
_symmetry.space_group_name_H-M   'P 1'
#
loop_
_entity.id
_entity.type
_entity.pdbx_description
1 polymer ?
#
loop_
_entity_poly.entity_id
_entity_poly.type
_entity_poly.pdbx_seq_one_letter_code
_entity_poly.pdbx_strand_id
1 'polypeptide(L)'
;MTFSKLARVIGVSGTVVCSALSVDAEVEESMWGGAPSRNLAVEGTGVPDEWDVDTGKNIKWSVELGAQTYAGPVIHGDKVFVGTNNQSLKNPKLTGDRGVIMAFNRADGTFLWQMTHTKLPAGRVNDWPQQGICSTPYIEGDRLYYISNQCEVVCIDTEGFRDGENDGSYKDEAETSDIDGDVIWKLDMIEELTVFPHNLATCSPIGVGDLLFVVTSNGVDEGHVAIPSPFAPSFIAVNKKTGELVWESDLPGENILHGQWANPTYGVV
;
A
#
# COMPACT_ATOMS: atom_id res chain seq x y z
N MET A 1 12.36 85.27 26.56
CA MET A 1 10.97 85.37 27.06
C MET A 1 10.09 85.27 25.83
N THR A 2 9.27 84.25 25.57
CA THR A 2 8.25 83.61 26.41
C THR A 2 7.76 82.33 25.68
N PHE A 3 7.76 81.18 26.37
CA PHE A 3 6.89 79.97 26.27
C PHE A 3 6.58 79.31 24.90
N SER A 4 7.14 78.13 24.60
CA SER A 4 6.66 76.75 24.88
C SER A 4 5.45 76.28 24.05
N LYS A 5 5.66 75.22 23.24
CA LYS A 5 4.69 74.12 23.03
C LYS A 5 5.46 72.87 22.58
N LEU A 6 5.53 71.89 23.49
CA LEU A 6 6.09 70.57 23.30
C LEU A 6 5.03 69.70 22.61
N ALA A 7 5.27 69.26 21.37
CA ALA A 7 4.44 68.25 20.73
C ALA A 7 5.05 66.86 21.01
N ARG A 8 4.40 66.07 21.87
CA ARG A 8 4.74 64.65 22.07
C ARG A 8 4.20 63.88 20.86
N VAL A 9 5.11 63.38 20.01
CA VAL A 9 4.80 62.33 19.04
C VAL A 9 4.80 61.01 19.80
N ILE A 10 3.63 60.42 20.01
CA ILE A 10 3.50 59.05 20.51
C ILE A 10 3.69 58.15 19.29
N GLY A 11 4.90 57.61 19.13
CA GLY A 11 5.16 56.55 18.15
C GLY A 11 4.51 55.26 18.65
N VAL A 12 3.37 54.89 18.07
CA VAL A 12 2.82 53.54 18.24
C VAL A 12 3.65 52.63 17.33
N SER A 13 4.61 51.92 17.92
CA SER A 13 5.32 50.84 17.24
C SER A 13 4.34 49.66 17.12
N GLY A 14 3.62 49.60 16.00
CA GLY A 14 2.76 48.48 15.68
C GLY A 14 3.61 47.30 15.22
N THR A 15 3.83 46.32 16.10
CA THR A 15 4.39 45.03 15.71
C THR A 15 3.36 44.29 14.86
N VAL A 16 3.59 44.18 13.56
CA VAL A 16 2.87 43.22 12.71
C VAL A 16 3.41 41.85 13.07
N VAL A 17 2.64 41.10 13.86
CA VAL A 17 2.86 39.67 14.05
C VAL A 17 2.32 38.99 12.78
N CYS A 18 3.20 38.70 11.82
CA CYS A 18 2.89 37.74 10.77
C CYS A 18 2.80 36.37 11.45
N SER A 19 1.60 35.96 11.81
CA SER A 19 1.29 34.56 12.09
C SER A 19 1.57 33.80 10.79
N ALA A 20 2.69 33.08 10.71
CA ALA A 20 2.86 32.06 9.70
C ALA A 20 1.78 31.01 9.99
N LEU A 21 0.73 30.97 9.17
CA LEU A 21 -0.11 29.79 9.11
C LEU A 21 0.82 28.67 8.65
N SER A 22 1.11 27.72 9.53
CA SER A 22 1.64 26.44 9.12
C SER A 22 0.62 25.86 8.16
N VAL A 23 0.92 25.90 6.87
CA VAL A 23 0.33 24.94 5.94
C VAL A 23 0.91 23.62 6.43
N ASP A 24 0.11 22.81 7.12
CA ASP A 24 0.47 21.42 7.34
C ASP A 24 0.84 20.88 5.96
N ALA A 25 2.07 20.41 5.81
CA ALA A 25 2.45 19.74 4.57
C ALA A 25 1.46 18.60 4.39
N GLU A 26 0.71 18.60 3.28
CA GLU A 26 -0.13 17.46 2.95
C GLU A 26 0.76 16.22 2.92
N VAL A 27 0.37 15.22 3.71
CA VAL A 27 1.08 13.94 3.76
C VAL A 27 1.05 13.37 2.35
N GLU A 28 2.22 12.98 1.83
CA GLU A 28 2.30 12.41 0.50
C GLU A 28 1.45 11.12 0.47
N GLU A 29 0.59 11.01 -0.55
CA GLU A 29 -0.18 9.79 -0.80
C GLU A 29 0.20 9.21 -2.16
N SER A 30 0.21 7.89 -2.27
CA SER A 30 0.51 7.19 -3.52
C SER A 30 -0.30 5.91 -3.62
N MET A 31 -0.94 5.68 -4.77
CA MET A 31 -1.88 4.58 -4.93
C MET A 31 -2.09 4.19 -6.39
N TRP A 32 -2.68 3.01 -6.64
CA TRP A 32 -3.12 2.63 -7.97
C TRP A 32 -4.14 3.64 -8.53
N GLY A 33 -3.80 4.26 -9.65
CA GLY A 33 -4.60 5.31 -10.29
C GLY A 33 -4.27 6.73 -9.85
N GLY A 34 -3.26 6.93 -9.00
CA GLY A 34 -2.69 8.24 -8.61
C GLY A 34 -3.55 9.10 -7.69
N ALA A 35 -4.87 8.89 -7.66
CA ALA A 35 -5.82 9.58 -6.81
C ALA A 35 -7.01 8.66 -6.46
N PRO A 36 -7.83 9.02 -5.46
CA PRO A 36 -9.00 8.22 -5.04
C PRO A 36 -10.00 7.87 -6.16
N SER A 37 -10.09 8.71 -7.19
CA SER A 37 -10.93 8.49 -8.38
C SER A 37 -10.40 7.40 -9.33
N ARG A 38 -9.14 6.97 -9.14
CA ARG A 38 -8.40 5.99 -9.95
C ARG A 38 -8.41 6.27 -11.45
N ASN A 39 -8.41 7.53 -11.84
CA ASN A 39 -8.29 7.93 -13.24
C ASN A 39 -6.81 7.91 -13.65
N LEU A 40 -6.45 7.03 -14.58
CA LEU A 40 -5.07 6.89 -15.09
C LEU A 40 -4.62 8.02 -16.03
N ALA A 41 -5.39 9.11 -16.12
CA ALA A 41 -4.97 10.32 -16.82
C ALA A 41 -3.94 11.06 -15.97
N VAL A 42 -2.72 11.20 -16.51
CA VAL A 42 -1.63 11.97 -15.89
C VAL A 42 -1.38 13.25 -16.68
N GLU A 43 -1.25 14.37 -15.97
CA GLU A 43 -0.68 15.58 -16.53
C GLU A 43 0.84 15.50 -16.41
N GLY A 44 1.55 15.42 -17.54
CA GLY A 44 3.00 15.27 -17.56
C GLY A 44 3.62 15.92 -18.77
N THR A 45 4.79 16.52 -18.59
CA THR A 45 5.63 17.06 -19.67
C THR A 45 6.93 16.27 -19.76
N GLY A 46 7.52 16.16 -20.95
CA GLY A 46 8.79 15.44 -21.14
C GLY A 46 8.65 13.92 -21.06
N VAL A 47 7.44 13.39 -21.27
CA VAL A 47 7.22 11.95 -21.44
C VAL A 47 7.87 11.53 -22.76
N PRO A 48 8.76 10.53 -22.78
CA PRO A 48 9.37 10.04 -24.02
C PRO A 48 8.28 9.48 -24.95
N ASP A 49 8.28 9.91 -26.20
CA ASP A 49 7.38 9.45 -27.26
C ASP A 49 7.89 8.18 -27.96
N GLU A 50 9.14 7.81 -27.73
CA GLU A 50 9.77 6.58 -28.20
C GLU A 50 10.58 5.95 -27.06
N TRP A 51 10.54 4.63 -26.91
CA TRP A 51 11.40 3.87 -26.00
C TRP A 51 11.65 2.47 -26.55
N ASP A 52 12.72 1.83 -26.10
CA ASP A 52 13.06 0.47 -26.52
C ASP A 52 13.80 -0.25 -25.39
N VAL A 53 13.23 -1.36 -24.94
CA VAL A 53 13.72 -2.12 -23.79
C VAL A 53 14.95 -2.97 -24.11
N ASP A 54 15.12 -3.38 -25.37
CA ASP A 54 16.23 -4.24 -25.79
C ASP A 54 17.53 -3.45 -25.97
N THR A 55 17.41 -2.21 -26.47
CA THR A 55 18.52 -1.28 -26.71
C THR A 55 18.74 -0.33 -25.54
N GLY A 56 17.78 -0.19 -24.62
CA GLY A 56 17.81 0.74 -23.51
C GLY A 56 17.48 2.19 -23.90
N LYS A 57 16.97 2.44 -25.10
CA LYS A 57 16.59 3.80 -25.55
C LYS A 57 15.51 4.37 -24.64
N ASN A 58 15.79 5.53 -24.05
CA ASN A 58 14.90 6.23 -23.11
C ASN A 58 14.49 5.38 -21.88
N ILE A 59 15.29 4.37 -21.52
CA ILE A 59 15.14 3.59 -20.30
C ILE A 59 16.11 4.15 -19.25
N LYS A 60 15.58 4.57 -18.09
CA LYS A 60 16.41 5.13 -17.01
C LYS A 60 17.19 4.03 -16.28
N TRP A 61 16.52 2.93 -15.96
CA TRP A 61 17.07 1.73 -15.34
C TRP A 61 16.07 0.58 -15.51
N SER A 62 16.54 -0.65 -15.30
CA SER A 62 15.73 -1.86 -15.34
C SER A 62 16.20 -2.83 -14.25
N VAL A 63 15.27 -3.51 -13.59
CA VAL A 63 15.57 -4.52 -12.57
C VAL A 63 14.73 -5.76 -12.79
N GLU A 64 15.33 -6.93 -12.56
CA GLU A 64 14.61 -8.20 -12.57
C GLU A 64 13.75 -8.35 -11.30
N LEU A 65 12.46 -8.59 -11.50
CA LEU A 65 11.46 -8.90 -10.48
C LEU A 65 11.21 -10.42 -10.41
N GLY A 66 10.19 -10.83 -9.66
CA GLY A 66 9.62 -12.16 -9.80
C GLY A 66 9.03 -12.43 -11.19
N ALA A 67 8.64 -13.68 -11.46
CA ALA A 67 8.09 -14.08 -12.75
C ALA A 67 6.59 -13.80 -12.92
N GLN A 68 5.87 -13.49 -11.83
CA GLN A 68 4.44 -13.19 -11.86
C GLN A 68 4.16 -11.93 -11.03
N THR A 69 3.74 -10.87 -11.72
CA THR A 69 3.62 -9.51 -11.17
C THR A 69 2.30 -8.91 -11.63
N TYR A 70 1.25 -9.03 -10.81
CA TYR A 70 -0.08 -8.45 -11.08
C TYR A 70 -0.28 -7.11 -10.38
N ALA A 71 0.43 -6.87 -9.28
CA ALA A 71 0.47 -5.56 -8.65
C ALA A 71 1.37 -4.61 -9.46
N GLY A 72 0.79 -3.53 -9.97
CA GLY A 72 1.55 -2.46 -10.62
C GLY A 72 2.49 -1.74 -9.63
N PRO A 73 3.62 -1.20 -10.11
CA PRO A 73 4.56 -0.47 -9.26
C PRO A 73 3.97 0.88 -8.79
N VAL A 74 4.34 1.28 -7.57
CA VAL A 74 3.99 2.58 -6.98
C VAL A 74 5.27 3.32 -6.66
N ILE A 75 5.35 4.58 -7.06
CA ILE A 75 6.43 5.49 -6.69
C ILE A 75 5.96 6.31 -5.49
N HIS A 76 6.78 6.40 -4.46
CA HIS A 76 6.52 7.24 -3.29
C HIS A 76 7.86 7.75 -2.74
N GLY A 77 8.00 9.07 -2.60
CA GLY A 77 9.27 9.71 -2.27
C GLY A 77 10.41 9.29 -3.21
N ASP A 78 11.45 8.70 -2.62
CA ASP A 78 12.65 8.19 -3.29
C ASP A 78 12.64 6.68 -3.58
N LYS A 79 11.48 6.01 -3.38
CA LYS A 79 11.33 4.56 -3.52
C LYS A 79 10.32 4.18 -4.60
N VAL A 80 10.46 2.94 -5.09
CA VAL A 80 9.50 2.24 -5.94
C VAL A 80 9.14 0.93 -5.26
N PHE A 81 7.84 0.72 -5.04
CA PHE A 81 7.29 -0.49 -4.41
C PHE A 81 6.54 -1.32 -5.44
N VAL A 82 6.72 -2.64 -5.42
CA VAL A 82 6.04 -3.55 -6.35
C VAL A 82 5.73 -4.89 -5.71
N GLY A 83 4.50 -5.38 -5.91
CA GLY A 83 4.09 -6.72 -5.50
C GLY A 83 4.39 -7.74 -6.59
N THR A 84 5.09 -8.81 -6.24
CA THR A 84 5.51 -9.87 -7.18
C THR A 84 5.68 -11.20 -6.44
N ASN A 85 6.19 -12.22 -7.13
CA ASN A 85 6.59 -13.49 -6.52
C ASN A 85 8.09 -13.50 -6.19
N ASN A 86 8.54 -14.48 -5.42
CA ASN A 86 9.92 -14.54 -4.92
C ASN A 86 10.92 -15.18 -5.90
N GLN A 87 10.62 -15.26 -7.21
CA GLN A 87 11.46 -16.01 -8.15
C GLN A 87 12.85 -15.39 -8.38
N SER A 88 12.99 -14.07 -8.28
CA SER A 88 14.31 -13.42 -8.37
C SER A 88 15.17 -13.57 -7.10
N LEU A 89 14.64 -14.19 -6.05
CA LEU A 89 15.31 -14.54 -4.79
C LEU A 89 16.28 -13.47 -4.26
N LYS A 90 15.78 -12.30 -3.81
CA LYS A 90 16.66 -11.25 -3.26
C LYS A 90 17.16 -11.60 -1.85
N ASN A 91 16.31 -12.22 -1.03
CA ASN A 91 16.72 -12.79 0.25
C ASN A 91 17.03 -14.30 0.10
N PRO A 92 18.31 -14.73 0.16
CA PRO A 92 18.70 -16.12 -0.05
C PRO A 92 18.25 -17.08 1.06
N LYS A 93 17.83 -16.58 2.23
CA LYS A 93 17.29 -17.40 3.33
C LYS A 93 15.84 -17.81 3.05
N LEU A 94 15.07 -16.93 2.42
CA LEU A 94 13.64 -17.09 2.21
C LEU A 94 13.36 -17.66 0.82
N THR A 95 13.67 -18.95 0.63
CA THR A 95 13.48 -19.63 -0.65
C THR A 95 12.05 -20.17 -0.84
N GLY A 96 11.74 -20.59 -2.06
CA GLY A 96 10.47 -21.24 -2.41
C GLY A 96 9.40 -20.29 -2.92
N ASP A 97 8.22 -20.87 -3.17
CA ASP A 97 7.03 -20.17 -3.65
C ASP A 97 6.47 -19.24 -2.57
N ARG A 98 6.41 -17.93 -2.87
CA ARG A 98 6.11 -16.86 -1.91
C ARG A 98 5.58 -15.62 -2.64
N GLY A 99 4.69 -14.88 -1.99
CA GLY A 99 4.36 -13.51 -2.37
C GLY A 99 5.33 -12.53 -1.71
N VAL A 100 5.72 -11.47 -2.42
CA VAL A 100 6.63 -10.43 -1.91
C VAL A 100 6.22 -9.03 -2.32
N ILE A 101 6.39 -8.06 -1.43
CA ILE A 101 6.52 -6.63 -1.77
C ILE A 101 8.03 -6.33 -1.83
N MET A 102 8.50 -5.80 -2.94
CA MET A 102 9.89 -5.34 -3.08
C MET A 102 9.96 -3.82 -3.11
N ALA A 103 10.98 -3.26 -2.47
CA ALA A 103 11.32 -1.85 -2.51
C ALA A 103 12.64 -1.61 -3.26
N PHE A 104 12.64 -0.61 -4.13
CA PHE A 104 13.81 -0.21 -4.92
C PHE A 104 14.05 1.30 -4.81
N ASN A 105 15.30 1.72 -4.92
CA ASN A 105 15.65 3.13 -5.03
C ASN A 105 15.16 3.67 -6.39
N ARG A 106 14.41 4.78 -6.38
CA ARG A 106 13.84 5.41 -7.58
C ARG A 106 14.90 5.97 -8.53
N ALA A 107 16.06 6.37 -8.01
CA ALA A 107 17.10 6.99 -8.81
C ALA A 107 17.75 6.00 -9.77
N ASP A 108 18.02 4.77 -9.31
CA ASP A 108 18.87 3.81 -10.02
C ASP A 108 18.37 2.35 -10.03
N GLY A 109 17.26 2.04 -9.34
CA GLY A 109 16.70 0.70 -9.28
C GLY A 109 17.41 -0.24 -8.28
N THR A 110 18.28 0.29 -7.40
CA THR A 110 18.95 -0.51 -6.36
C THR A 110 17.92 -1.15 -5.44
N PHE A 111 18.03 -2.47 -5.24
CA PHE A 111 17.20 -3.19 -4.27
C PHE A 111 17.46 -2.68 -2.85
N LEU A 112 16.38 -2.39 -2.12
CA LEU A 112 16.45 -1.90 -0.75
C LEU A 112 16.07 -3.00 0.24
N TRP A 113 14.82 -3.46 0.18
CA TRP A 113 14.27 -4.48 1.07
C TRP A 113 13.11 -5.22 0.41
N GLN A 114 12.69 -6.35 1.00
CA GLN A 114 11.45 -7.05 0.65
C GLN A 114 10.65 -7.51 1.88
N MET A 115 9.33 -7.40 1.81
CA MET A 115 8.42 -8.10 2.73
C MET A 115 7.99 -9.42 2.08
N THR A 116 8.02 -10.51 2.83
CA THR A 116 7.94 -11.87 2.27
C THR A 116 6.93 -12.75 2.99
N HIS A 117 6.04 -13.38 2.21
CA HIS A 117 4.93 -14.19 2.72
C HIS A 117 5.00 -15.61 2.18
N THR A 118 4.89 -16.60 3.07
CA THR A 118 4.71 -18.01 2.67
C THR A 118 3.36 -18.23 1.98
N LYS A 119 3.23 -19.33 1.26
CA LYS A 119 1.94 -19.78 0.69
C LYS A 119 1.00 -20.34 1.74
N LEU A 120 -0.31 -20.19 1.51
CA LEU A 120 -1.33 -20.78 2.37
C LEU A 120 -1.31 -22.33 2.29
N PRO A 121 -1.47 -23.05 3.42
CA PRO A 121 -1.53 -24.51 3.44
C PRO A 121 -2.68 -25.11 2.61
N ALA A 122 -3.77 -24.35 2.43
CA ALA A 122 -4.91 -24.75 1.63
C ALA A 122 -4.58 -24.85 0.12
N GLY A 123 -3.44 -24.30 -0.31
CA GLY A 123 -2.96 -24.39 -1.68
C GLY A 123 -3.88 -23.65 -2.67
N ARG A 124 -3.98 -24.18 -3.89
CA ARG A 124 -4.51 -23.47 -5.06
C ARG A 124 -5.89 -22.85 -4.89
N VAL A 125 -6.75 -23.42 -4.05
CA VAL A 125 -8.12 -22.92 -3.86
C VAL A 125 -8.13 -21.55 -3.19
N ASN A 126 -7.14 -21.27 -2.33
CA ASN A 126 -7.02 -19.98 -1.62
C ASN A 126 -5.81 -19.16 -2.07
N ASP A 127 -4.75 -19.82 -2.55
CA ASP A 127 -3.49 -19.19 -2.91
C ASP A 127 -2.84 -19.94 -4.09
N TRP A 128 -2.96 -19.35 -5.28
CA TRP A 128 -2.56 -19.99 -6.52
C TRP A 128 -1.03 -20.14 -6.60
N PRO A 129 -0.53 -21.32 -7.02
CA PRO A 129 0.91 -21.56 -7.10
C PRO A 129 1.64 -20.55 -7.98
N GLN A 130 2.83 -20.15 -7.53
CA GLN A 130 3.76 -19.23 -8.18
C GLN A 130 3.25 -17.81 -8.37
N GLN A 131 2.03 -17.49 -7.93
CA GLN A 131 1.53 -16.13 -8.01
C GLN A 131 2.13 -15.25 -6.92
N GLY A 132 2.40 -14.01 -7.28
CA GLY A 132 2.91 -13.01 -6.36
C GLY A 132 1.81 -12.37 -5.52
N ILE A 133 2.17 -11.25 -4.88
CA ILE A 133 1.18 -10.35 -4.30
C ILE A 133 0.37 -9.69 -5.41
N CYS A 134 -0.95 -9.81 -5.34
CA CYS A 134 -1.91 -9.24 -6.29
C CYS A 134 -2.61 -8.00 -5.70
N SER A 135 -1.82 -7.12 -5.09
CA SER A 135 -2.28 -5.91 -4.42
C SER A 135 -1.30 -4.78 -4.71
N THR A 136 -1.71 -3.80 -5.53
CA THR A 136 -0.94 -2.55 -5.64
C THR A 136 -1.10 -1.74 -4.36
N PRO A 137 -0.01 -1.36 -3.68
CA PRO A 137 -0.12 -0.68 -2.39
C PRO A 137 -0.84 0.66 -2.44
N TYR A 138 -1.47 1.02 -1.33
CA TYR A 138 -1.77 2.39 -0.95
C TYR A 138 -0.69 2.84 0.03
N ILE A 139 -0.17 4.06 -0.11
CA ILE A 139 0.89 4.61 0.73
C ILE A 139 0.47 5.99 1.21
N GLU A 140 0.62 6.25 2.50
CA GLU A 140 0.39 7.55 3.13
C GLU A 140 1.52 7.83 4.12
N GLY A 141 2.38 8.80 3.79
CA GLY A 141 3.58 9.09 4.58
C GLY A 141 4.51 7.88 4.68
N ASP A 142 4.84 7.46 5.89
CA ASP A 142 5.71 6.33 6.18
C ASP A 142 5.01 4.96 6.14
N ARG A 143 3.71 4.90 5.81
CA ARG A 143 2.90 3.66 5.89
C ARG A 143 2.52 3.14 4.53
N LEU A 144 2.84 1.87 4.29
CA LEU A 144 2.46 1.13 3.08
C LEU A 144 1.44 0.04 3.44
N TYR A 145 0.30 0.07 2.75
CA TYR A 145 -0.85 -0.80 2.96
C TYR A 145 -1.12 -1.68 1.74
N TYR A 146 -1.29 -2.99 1.94
CA TYR A 146 -1.56 -3.95 0.88
C TYR A 146 -2.23 -5.22 1.42
N ILE A 147 -2.71 -6.07 0.52
CA ILE A 147 -3.21 -7.41 0.86
C ILE A 147 -2.14 -8.45 0.54
N SER A 148 -1.74 -9.25 1.54
CA SER A 148 -0.80 -10.36 1.34
C SER A 148 -1.46 -11.53 0.63
N ASN A 149 -0.68 -12.45 0.03
CA ASN A 149 -1.24 -13.69 -0.52
C ASN A 149 -1.85 -14.60 0.57
N GLN A 150 -1.62 -14.31 1.86
CA GLN A 150 -2.23 -15.01 2.99
C GLN A 150 -3.59 -14.46 3.38
N CYS A 151 -4.15 -13.51 2.60
CA CYS A 151 -5.42 -12.87 2.89
C CYS A 151 -5.38 -12.00 4.17
N GLU A 152 -4.25 -11.33 4.39
CA GLU A 152 -4.10 -10.37 5.47
C GLU A 152 -4.10 -8.95 4.91
N VAL A 153 -4.75 -8.01 5.60
CA VAL A 153 -4.46 -6.58 5.41
C VAL A 153 -3.19 -6.28 6.19
N VAL A 154 -2.15 -5.79 5.52
CA VAL A 154 -0.85 -5.54 6.16
C VAL A 154 -0.49 -4.08 6.02
N CYS A 155 -0.10 -3.45 7.14
CA CYS A 155 0.56 -2.16 7.19
C CYS A 155 2.03 -2.38 7.54
N ILE A 156 2.92 -1.93 6.67
CA ILE A 156 4.37 -1.97 6.88
C ILE A 156 4.96 -0.57 6.81
N ASP A 157 6.11 -0.39 7.44
CA ASP A 157 6.91 0.81 7.26
C ASP A 157 7.59 0.83 5.86
N THR A 158 7.75 2.04 5.30
CA THR A 158 8.34 2.28 3.98
C THR A 158 9.87 2.16 3.94
N GLU A 159 10.55 2.26 5.07
CA GLU A 159 11.98 1.96 5.20
C GLU A 159 12.22 0.48 5.50
N GLY A 160 11.24 -0.23 6.03
CA GLY A 160 11.44 -1.58 6.57
C GLY A 160 12.45 -1.54 7.70
N PHE A 161 13.15 -2.65 7.99
CA PHE A 161 14.17 -2.65 9.04
C PHE A 161 15.46 -1.88 8.71
N ARG A 162 15.49 -1.16 7.58
CA ARG A 162 16.69 -0.51 7.04
C ARG A 162 17.09 0.73 7.84
N ASP A 163 16.14 1.40 8.46
CA ASP A 163 16.38 2.57 9.30
C ASP A 163 16.90 2.21 10.70
N GLY A 164 16.85 0.92 11.06
CA GLY A 164 17.30 0.39 12.34
C GLY A 164 16.23 0.42 13.44
N GLU A 165 14.98 0.71 13.09
CA GLU A 165 13.84 0.68 14.00
C GLU A 165 12.99 -0.58 13.77
N ASN A 166 12.11 -0.90 14.72
CA ASN A 166 11.05 -1.89 14.55
C ASN A 166 9.75 -1.14 14.88
N ASP A 167 9.05 -0.69 13.86
CA ASP A 167 7.95 0.24 13.93
C ASP A 167 6.64 -0.38 14.40
N GLY A 168 5.77 0.46 14.94
CA GLY A 168 4.45 0.02 15.40
C GLY A 168 4.48 -0.97 16.56
N SER A 169 3.37 -1.70 16.72
CA SER A 169 3.15 -2.58 17.88
C SER A 169 3.39 -4.07 17.59
N TYR A 170 3.41 -4.46 16.32
CA TYR A 170 3.73 -5.83 15.93
C TYR A 170 5.24 -6.07 16.07
N LYS A 171 5.64 -7.22 16.64
CA LYS A 171 7.04 -7.55 16.96
C LYS A 171 7.38 -9.04 16.72
N ASP A 172 6.48 -9.76 16.05
CA ASP A 172 6.58 -11.21 15.83
C ASP A 172 7.17 -11.54 14.44
N GLU A 173 7.85 -10.59 13.80
CA GLU A 173 8.57 -10.82 12.56
C GLU A 173 9.64 -11.91 12.72
N ALA A 174 9.66 -12.86 11.80
CA ALA A 174 10.67 -13.91 11.79
C ALA A 174 12.05 -13.40 11.33
N GLU A 175 12.06 -12.41 10.44
CA GLU A 175 13.27 -11.82 9.86
C GLU A 175 13.26 -10.31 10.08
N THR A 176 14.40 -9.77 10.50
CA THR A 176 14.56 -8.37 10.94
C THR A 176 15.89 -7.76 10.46
N SER A 177 16.43 -8.26 9.35
CA SER A 177 17.65 -7.69 8.76
C SER A 177 17.34 -6.46 7.91
N ASP A 178 18.37 -5.73 7.51
CA ASP A 178 18.26 -4.46 6.75
C ASP A 178 17.62 -4.59 5.36
N ILE A 179 17.35 -5.82 4.91
CA ILE A 179 16.65 -6.14 3.66
C ILE A 179 15.25 -6.72 3.87
N ASP A 180 14.78 -6.81 5.11
CA ASP A 180 13.45 -7.32 5.46
C ASP A 180 12.50 -6.14 5.73
N GLY A 181 11.25 -6.29 5.33
CA GLY A 181 10.21 -5.30 5.65
C GLY A 181 9.79 -5.37 7.11
N ASP A 182 9.23 -4.28 7.62
CA ASP A 182 8.87 -4.10 9.03
C ASP A 182 7.35 -3.94 9.19
N VAL A 183 6.71 -4.77 10.02
CA VAL A 183 5.25 -4.78 10.15
C VAL A 183 4.81 -3.89 11.28
N ILE A 184 3.95 -2.91 10.98
CA ILE A 184 3.35 -2.06 12.00
C ILE A 184 2.14 -2.77 12.63
N TRP A 185 1.25 -3.30 11.78
CA TRP A 185 0.08 -4.09 12.16
C TRP A 185 -0.39 -4.95 10.98
N LYS A 186 -1.14 -6.01 11.30
CA LYS A 186 -1.86 -6.83 10.30
C LYS A 186 -3.22 -7.28 10.83
N LEU A 187 -4.14 -7.54 9.91
CA LEU A 187 -5.47 -8.12 10.15
C LEU A 187 -5.59 -9.40 9.32
N ASP A 188 -5.74 -10.56 9.97
CA ASP A 188 -5.94 -11.84 9.28
C ASP A 188 -7.41 -12.02 8.92
N MET A 189 -7.76 -11.83 7.65
CA MET A 189 -9.17 -11.89 7.24
C MET A 189 -9.72 -13.32 7.25
N ILE A 190 -8.86 -14.35 7.17
CA ILE A 190 -9.30 -15.74 7.25
C ILE A 190 -9.65 -16.08 8.70
N GLU A 191 -8.74 -15.79 9.63
CA GLU A 191 -8.93 -16.10 11.04
C GLU A 191 -9.99 -15.21 11.70
N GLU A 192 -9.91 -13.89 11.49
CA GLU A 192 -10.73 -12.93 12.23
C GLU A 192 -12.10 -12.70 11.58
N LEU A 193 -12.18 -12.76 10.24
CA LEU A 193 -13.39 -12.43 9.47
C LEU A 193 -13.98 -13.64 8.74
N THR A 194 -13.40 -14.83 8.91
CA THR A 194 -13.84 -16.08 8.26
C THR A 194 -13.84 -16.02 6.72
N VAL A 195 -13.09 -15.09 6.13
CA VAL A 195 -13.03 -14.92 4.67
C VAL A 195 -12.44 -16.17 4.01
N PHE A 196 -13.06 -16.59 2.91
CA PHE A 196 -12.55 -17.67 2.08
C PHE A 196 -12.04 -17.07 0.76
N PRO A 197 -10.75 -16.65 0.66
CA PRO A 197 -10.23 -16.07 -0.57
C PRO A 197 -10.25 -17.12 -1.68
N HIS A 198 -10.68 -16.77 -2.90
CA HIS A 198 -10.70 -17.74 -4.00
C HIS A 198 -9.61 -17.47 -5.03
N ASN A 199 -8.71 -18.46 -5.19
CA ASN A 199 -7.46 -18.48 -5.97
C ASN A 199 -6.41 -17.46 -5.54
N LEU A 200 -6.77 -16.20 -5.26
CA LEU A 200 -5.85 -15.18 -4.75
C LEU A 200 -6.60 -14.22 -3.83
N ALA A 201 -5.91 -13.74 -2.79
CA ALA A 201 -6.29 -12.52 -2.11
C ALA A 201 -5.81 -11.32 -2.95
N THR A 202 -6.75 -10.48 -3.37
CA THR A 202 -6.52 -9.35 -4.28
C THR A 202 -7.30 -8.13 -3.81
N CYS A 203 -6.63 -6.99 -3.76
CA CYS A 203 -7.24 -5.66 -3.64
C CYS A 203 -6.09 -4.66 -3.70
N SER A 204 -6.22 -3.59 -4.47
CA SER A 204 -5.42 -2.38 -4.27
C SER A 204 -6.19 -1.50 -3.31
N PRO A 205 -5.77 -1.31 -2.05
CA PRO A 205 -6.55 -0.55 -1.08
C PRO A 205 -6.73 0.92 -1.49
N ILE A 206 -7.60 1.62 -0.77
CA ILE A 206 -7.76 3.08 -0.88
C ILE A 206 -7.96 3.68 0.51
N GLY A 207 -7.20 4.72 0.83
CA GLY A 207 -7.39 5.49 2.05
C GLY A 207 -8.36 6.65 1.84
N VAL A 208 -9.23 6.89 2.83
CA VAL A 208 -10.08 8.09 2.90
C VAL A 208 -10.21 8.52 4.37
N GLY A 209 -9.65 9.68 4.72
CA GLY A 209 -9.53 10.09 6.12
C GLY A 209 -8.72 9.06 6.91
N ASP A 210 -9.23 8.61 8.06
CA ASP A 210 -8.59 7.58 8.88
C ASP A 210 -8.89 6.13 8.44
N LEU A 211 -9.66 5.92 7.36
CA LEU A 211 -10.11 4.59 6.95
C LEU A 211 -9.34 4.06 5.74
N LEU A 212 -9.12 2.75 5.71
CA LEU A 212 -8.64 1.98 4.57
C LEU A 212 -9.76 1.07 4.09
N PHE A 213 -10.15 1.20 2.83
CA PHE A 213 -11.17 0.34 2.22
C PHE A 213 -10.52 -0.80 1.43
N VAL A 214 -11.04 -2.01 1.64
CA VAL A 214 -10.47 -3.27 1.13
C VAL A 214 -11.59 -4.22 0.70
N VAL A 215 -11.49 -4.83 -0.48
CA VAL A 215 -12.28 -6.03 -0.81
C VAL A 215 -11.53 -7.27 -0.34
N THR A 216 -12.26 -8.26 0.16
CA THR A 216 -11.68 -9.37 0.93
C THR A 216 -11.28 -10.57 0.07
N SER A 217 -11.70 -10.59 -1.19
CA SER A 217 -11.57 -11.75 -2.10
C SER A 217 -12.42 -12.96 -1.72
N ASN A 218 -13.38 -12.81 -0.81
CA ASN A 218 -14.29 -13.89 -0.42
C ASN A 218 -14.94 -14.54 -1.65
N GLY A 219 -14.98 -15.87 -1.67
CA GLY A 219 -15.25 -16.59 -2.90
C GLY A 219 -15.80 -18.01 -2.73
N VAL A 220 -15.81 -18.71 -3.85
CA VAL A 220 -16.32 -20.07 -3.98
C VAL A 220 -15.27 -21.13 -3.62
N ASP A 221 -15.71 -22.35 -3.40
CA ASP A 221 -14.85 -23.52 -3.22
C ASP A 221 -14.11 -23.93 -4.51
N GLU A 222 -13.23 -24.94 -4.43
CA GLU A 222 -12.46 -25.44 -5.58
C GLU A 222 -13.36 -25.95 -6.73
N GLY A 223 -14.56 -26.45 -6.40
CA GLY A 223 -15.53 -26.92 -7.38
C GLY A 223 -16.30 -25.80 -8.09
N HIS A 224 -16.19 -24.55 -7.62
CA HIS A 224 -17.03 -23.42 -8.02
C HIS A 224 -18.54 -23.71 -7.85
N VAL A 225 -18.90 -24.44 -6.79
CA VAL A 225 -20.29 -24.87 -6.52
C VAL A 225 -20.86 -24.16 -5.30
N ALA A 226 -20.07 -24.05 -4.23
CA ALA A 226 -20.51 -23.48 -2.97
C ALA A 226 -19.68 -22.26 -2.59
N ILE A 227 -20.28 -21.37 -1.80
CA ILE A 227 -19.57 -20.28 -1.12
C ILE A 227 -19.34 -20.77 0.32
N PRO A 228 -18.09 -21.11 0.71
CA PRO A 228 -17.83 -21.67 2.04
C PRO A 228 -18.18 -20.71 3.19
N SER A 229 -18.00 -19.41 2.95
CA SER A 229 -18.23 -18.35 3.93
C SER A 229 -19.23 -17.31 3.41
N PRO A 230 -20.52 -17.65 3.29
CA PRO A 230 -21.52 -16.78 2.65
C PRO A 230 -21.85 -15.51 3.46
N PHE A 231 -21.52 -15.52 4.76
CA PHE A 231 -21.70 -14.38 5.68
C PHE A 231 -20.40 -13.63 5.98
N ALA A 232 -19.26 -14.10 5.46
CA ALA A 232 -18.01 -13.36 5.61
C ALA A 232 -18.08 -12.07 4.79
N PRO A 233 -17.46 -10.99 5.29
CA PRO A 233 -17.51 -9.72 4.60
C PRO A 233 -16.79 -9.83 3.26
N SER A 234 -17.38 -9.15 2.29
CA SER A 234 -16.93 -8.99 0.91
C SER A 234 -16.21 -7.65 0.72
N PHE A 235 -16.54 -6.66 1.57
CA PHE A 235 -15.98 -5.33 1.52
C PHE A 235 -15.88 -4.79 2.94
N ILE A 236 -14.72 -4.28 3.32
CA ILE A 236 -14.44 -3.80 4.68
C ILE A 236 -13.82 -2.41 4.66
N ALA A 237 -13.96 -1.72 5.78
CA ALA A 237 -13.18 -0.54 6.13
C ALA A 237 -12.48 -0.79 7.48
N VAL A 238 -11.17 -0.58 7.51
CA VAL A 238 -10.35 -0.68 8.73
C VAL A 238 -9.76 0.68 9.07
N ASN A 239 -9.45 0.92 10.34
CA ASN A 239 -8.71 2.10 10.74
C ASN A 239 -7.24 1.99 10.26
N LYS A 240 -6.77 2.92 9.43
CA LYS A 240 -5.41 2.93 8.86
C LYS A 240 -4.29 2.93 9.91
N LYS A 241 -4.55 3.44 11.11
CA LYS A 241 -3.54 3.58 12.16
C LYS A 241 -3.45 2.32 13.01
N THR A 242 -4.57 1.64 13.26
CA THR A 242 -4.64 0.52 14.21
C THR A 242 -4.89 -0.84 13.57
N GLY A 243 -5.39 -0.90 12.33
CA GLY A 243 -5.83 -2.13 11.67
C GLY A 243 -7.20 -2.64 12.13
N GLU A 244 -7.84 -1.97 13.08
CA GLU A 244 -9.14 -2.39 13.63
C GLU A 244 -10.25 -2.27 12.58
N LEU A 245 -11.11 -3.29 12.50
CA LEU A 245 -12.31 -3.26 11.67
C LEU A 245 -13.28 -2.18 12.16
N VAL A 246 -13.68 -1.27 11.26
CA VAL A 246 -14.61 -0.18 11.54
C VAL A 246 -15.98 -0.44 10.91
N TRP A 247 -15.99 -1.03 9.72
CA TRP A 247 -17.21 -1.33 8.97
C TRP A 247 -17.00 -2.52 8.05
N GLU A 248 -18.08 -3.25 7.77
CA GLU A 248 -18.08 -4.37 6.87
C GLU A 248 -19.39 -4.51 6.10
N SER A 249 -19.32 -5.18 4.95
CA SER A 249 -20.47 -5.62 4.17
C SER A 249 -20.18 -6.97 3.54
N ASP A 250 -21.12 -7.89 3.66
CA ASP A 250 -21.12 -9.22 3.04
C ASP A 250 -21.56 -9.21 1.57
N LEU A 251 -22.07 -8.09 1.05
CA LEU A 251 -22.58 -7.99 -0.32
C LEU A 251 -21.51 -8.40 -1.36
N PRO A 252 -21.84 -9.30 -2.31
CA PRO A 252 -23.20 -9.70 -2.69
C PRO A 252 -23.72 -10.97 -1.99
N GLY A 253 -23.06 -11.43 -0.93
CA GLY A 253 -23.41 -12.59 -0.12
C GLY A 253 -23.43 -13.88 -0.93
N GLU A 254 -24.53 -14.62 -0.89
CA GLU A 254 -24.72 -15.86 -1.64
C GLU A 254 -24.68 -15.70 -3.19
N ASN A 255 -24.64 -14.47 -3.70
CA ASN A 255 -24.56 -14.21 -5.15
C ASN A 255 -23.12 -14.06 -5.66
N ILE A 256 -22.10 -14.41 -4.87
CA ILE A 256 -20.72 -14.48 -5.35
C ILE A 256 -20.61 -15.55 -6.45
N LEU A 257 -20.08 -15.17 -7.61
CA LEU A 257 -19.95 -16.07 -8.77
C LEU A 257 -18.60 -16.79 -8.85
N HIS A 258 -17.57 -16.26 -8.19
CA HIS A 258 -16.20 -16.78 -8.21
C HIS A 258 -15.43 -16.30 -6.97
N GLY A 259 -14.38 -15.48 -7.12
CA GLY A 259 -13.81 -14.63 -6.08
C GLY A 259 -14.02 -13.15 -6.42
N GLN A 260 -13.48 -12.25 -5.61
CA GLN A 260 -13.54 -10.81 -5.88
C GLN A 260 -12.22 -10.33 -6.46
N TRP A 261 -12.30 -9.74 -7.65
CA TRP A 261 -11.14 -9.32 -8.45
C TRP A 261 -11.21 -7.83 -8.82
N ALA A 262 -11.90 -7.05 -7.98
CA ALA A 262 -12.13 -5.62 -8.17
C ALA A 262 -11.37 -4.83 -7.10
N ASN A 263 -11.35 -3.49 -7.24
CA ASN A 263 -10.75 -2.60 -6.25
C ASN A 263 -11.79 -1.52 -5.86
N PRO A 264 -11.79 -1.07 -4.60
CA PRO A 264 -12.64 0.04 -4.17
C PRO A 264 -12.25 1.34 -4.87
N THR A 265 -13.23 2.19 -5.15
CA THR A 265 -13.04 3.56 -5.66
C THR A 265 -13.80 4.53 -4.77
N TYR A 266 -13.35 5.78 -4.71
CA TYR A 266 -13.99 6.82 -3.92
C TYR A 266 -14.25 8.05 -4.79
N GLY A 267 -15.46 8.61 -4.66
CA GLY A 267 -15.86 9.83 -5.34
C GLY A 267 -16.76 10.65 -4.43
N VAL A 268 -16.56 11.97 -4.45
CA VAL A 268 -17.45 12.93 -3.78
C VAL A 268 -18.52 13.33 -4.79
N VAL A 269 -19.79 13.20 -4.41
CA VAL A 269 -20.97 13.54 -5.25
C VAL A 269 -21.65 14.78 -4.71
#